data_AF-A0A6F9BJA7-F1
#
_entry.id   AF-A0A6F9BJA7-F1
#
_cell.length_a   1.000
_cell.length_b   1.000
_cell.length_c   1.000
_cell.angle_alpha   90.00
_cell.angle_beta   90.00
_cell.angle_gamma   90.00
#
_symmetry.space_group_name_H-M   'P 1'
#
loop_
_entity.id
_entity.type
_entity.pdbx_description
1 polymer ?
#
loop_
_entity_poly.entity_id
_entity_poly.type
_entity_poly.pdbx_seq_one_letter_code
_entity_poly.pdbx_strand_id
1 'polypeptide(L)'
;MCSYLHSSVTVDDFTARMFRLGIALFHTKNIGDTFSHATFHSLVLGLNRWTRLGMGAPLKQIEISTIVFARTPDVHQNVLKRAGQLEESKRILYNNPPAGLAKGLAKAWDLYGSEKAVVMILVEEFQRSIFGHRYIENIYGT
;
A
#
# COMPACT_ATOMS: atom_id res chain seq x y z
N MET A 1 29.09 7.61 3.27
CA MET A 1 27.69 7.24 3.55
C MET A 1 27.59 5.72 3.50
N CYS A 2 27.53 5.04 4.65
CA CYS A 2 27.33 3.59 4.69
C CYS A 2 25.86 3.29 4.34
N SER A 3 25.55 3.16 3.06
CA SER A 3 24.20 2.76 2.65
C SER A 3 24.03 1.27 2.93
N TYR A 4 23.06 0.89 3.77
CA TYR A 4 22.66 -0.50 4.02
C TYR A 4 22.33 -1.30 2.73
N LEU A 5 22.17 -0.60 1.60
CA LEU A 5 21.90 -1.16 0.27
C LEU A 5 23.15 -1.22 -0.64
N HIS A 6 24.36 -0.89 -0.16
CA HIS A 6 25.54 -0.74 -1.02
C HIS A 6 25.84 -1.99 -1.83
N SER A 7 25.90 -3.16 -1.18
CA SER A 7 26.14 -4.44 -1.85
C SER A 7 25.00 -4.83 -2.80
N SER A 8 23.77 -4.48 -2.48
CA SER A 8 22.61 -4.74 -3.35
C SER A 8 22.64 -3.86 -4.61
N VAL A 9 22.95 -2.57 -4.47
CA VAL A 9 23.07 -1.61 -5.57
C VAL A 9 24.19 -2.01 -6.54
N THR A 10 25.25 -2.65 -6.07
CA THR A 10 26.36 -3.09 -6.95
C THR A 10 26.02 -4.31 -7.81
N VAL A 11 25.04 -5.11 -7.41
CA VAL A 11 24.74 -6.40 -8.08
C VAL A 11 23.35 -6.46 -8.69
N ASP A 12 22.46 -5.51 -8.37
CA ASP A 12 21.10 -5.45 -8.90
C ASP A 12 20.78 -4.07 -9.49
N ASP A 13 20.65 -4.05 -10.82
CA ASP A 13 20.40 -2.83 -11.59
C ASP A 13 19.07 -2.16 -11.24
N PHE A 14 18.04 -2.95 -10.90
CA PHE A 14 16.75 -2.41 -10.51
C PHE A 14 16.86 -1.64 -9.19
N THR A 15 17.44 -2.25 -8.16
CA THR A 15 17.72 -1.61 -6.86
C THR A 15 18.61 -0.39 -7.04
N ALA A 16 19.62 -0.45 -7.91
CA ALA A 16 20.49 0.69 -8.20
C ALA A 16 19.70 1.89 -8.76
N ARG A 17 18.78 1.66 -9.70
CA ARG A 17 17.92 2.72 -10.26
C ARG A 17 17.01 3.32 -9.20
N MET A 18 16.34 2.49 -8.39
CA MET A 18 15.47 2.96 -7.31
C MET A 18 16.24 3.79 -6.28
N PHE A 19 17.45 3.36 -5.91
CA PHE A 19 18.32 4.06 -4.98
C PHE A 19 18.74 5.44 -5.51
N ARG A 20 19.13 5.52 -6.80
CA ARG A 20 19.48 6.80 -7.45
C ARG A 20 18.29 7.78 -7.47
N LEU A 21 17.08 7.30 -7.76
CA LEU A 21 15.87 8.13 -7.70
C LEU A 21 15.60 8.66 -6.28
N GLY A 22 15.73 7.81 -5.26
CA GLY A 22 15.58 8.22 -3.86
C GLY A 22 16.58 9.31 -3.45
N ILE A 23 17.85 9.15 -3.83
CA ILE A 23 18.90 10.17 -3.62
C ILE A 23 18.52 11.47 -4.33
N ALA A 24 18.18 11.42 -5.63
CA ALA A 24 17.84 12.61 -6.40
C ALA A 24 16.68 13.40 -5.78
N LEU A 25 15.61 12.73 -5.34
CA LEU A 25 14.47 13.35 -4.66
C LEU A 25 14.84 13.94 -3.28
N PHE A 26 15.74 13.29 -2.54
CA PHE A 26 16.20 13.80 -1.25
C PHE A 26 17.09 15.04 -1.41
N HIS A 27 18.01 15.04 -2.38
CA HIS A 27 18.90 16.17 -2.62
C HIS A 27 18.17 17.38 -3.24
N THR A 28 17.21 17.15 -4.15
CA THR A 28 16.39 18.23 -4.72
C THR A 28 15.52 18.91 -3.66
N LYS A 29 15.04 18.20 -2.64
CA LYS A 29 14.36 18.82 -1.48
C LYS A 29 15.27 19.71 -0.63
N ASN A 30 16.59 19.53 -0.69
CA ASN A 30 17.56 20.33 0.06
C ASN A 30 18.16 21.49 -0.75
N ILE A 31 17.92 21.55 -2.06
CA ILE A 31 18.33 22.64 -2.93
C ILE A 31 17.08 23.48 -3.20
N GLY A 32 16.92 24.55 -2.43
CA GLY A 32 15.75 25.42 -2.44
C GLY A 32 15.57 26.30 -3.68
N ASP A 33 15.84 25.81 -4.88
CA ASP A 33 15.76 26.61 -6.10
C ASP A 33 14.89 26.01 -7.20
N THR A 34 13.97 26.85 -7.69
CA THR A 34 13.25 26.79 -8.97
C THR A 34 11.91 26.05 -9.06
N PHE A 35 11.09 26.04 -8.00
CA PHE A 35 9.63 26.09 -8.18
C PHE A 35 9.02 27.01 -7.12
N SER A 36 8.58 28.17 -7.58
CA SER A 36 7.99 29.24 -6.78
C SER A 36 6.86 28.78 -5.85
N HIS A 37 6.92 29.18 -4.58
CA HIS A 37 5.77 29.41 -3.68
C HIS A 37 4.69 28.33 -3.62
N ALA A 38 5.07 27.08 -3.41
CA ALA A 38 4.22 26.16 -2.66
C ALA A 38 5.08 25.61 -1.53
N THR A 39 4.75 25.97 -0.30
CA THR A 39 5.25 25.30 0.90
C THR A 39 4.87 23.83 0.75
N PHE A 40 5.76 23.00 0.20
CA PHE A 40 5.57 21.57 0.09
C PHE A 40 5.57 21.02 1.52
N HIS A 41 4.42 21.05 2.19
CA HIS A 41 4.15 20.11 3.25
C HIS A 41 4.24 18.74 2.59
N SER A 42 5.37 18.05 2.78
CA SER A 42 5.58 16.73 2.20
C SER A 42 4.66 15.76 2.92
N LEU A 43 3.41 15.71 2.50
CA LEU A 43 2.47 14.70 2.93
C LEU A 43 2.86 13.39 2.24
N VAL A 44 3.36 12.45 3.03
CA VAL A 44 3.72 11.11 2.56
C VAL A 44 2.80 10.11 3.26
N LEU A 45 2.04 9.36 2.47
CA LEU A 45 1.23 8.25 2.96
C LEU A 45 1.94 6.93 2.65
N GLY A 46 2.17 6.10 3.68
CA GLY A 46 2.68 4.74 3.53
C GLY A 46 1.60 3.71 3.84
N LEU A 47 1.39 2.75 2.95
CA LEU A 47 0.34 1.74 3.05
C LEU A 47 0.95 0.33 3.07
N ASN A 48 1.27 -0.14 4.27
CA ASN A 48 2.08 -1.34 4.48
C ASN A 48 1.24 -2.51 5.01
N ARG A 49 1.64 -3.73 4.65
CA ARG A 49 1.18 -5.00 5.20
C ARG A 49 2.35 -5.68 5.88
N TRP A 50 2.14 -6.12 7.11
CA TRP A 50 3.07 -6.99 7.82
C TRP A 50 2.63 -8.44 7.73
N THR A 51 3.42 -9.26 7.03
CA THR A 51 3.19 -10.71 6.97
C THR A 51 3.87 -11.38 8.15
N ARG A 52 3.11 -12.17 8.92
CA ARG A 52 3.61 -12.94 10.06
C ARG A 52 3.28 -14.42 9.86
N LEU A 53 4.18 -15.30 10.29
CA LEU A 53 3.97 -16.75 10.28
C LEU A 53 4.33 -17.34 11.65
N GLY A 54 3.56 -18.34 12.05
CA GLY A 54 3.80 -19.15 13.24
C GLY A 54 2.52 -19.84 13.71
N MET A 55 2.63 -21.08 14.17
CA MET A 55 1.53 -21.80 14.83
C MET A 55 1.55 -21.65 16.36
N GLY A 56 2.37 -20.75 16.89
CA GLY A 56 2.55 -20.48 18.32
C GLY A 56 3.26 -19.14 18.57
N ALA A 57 3.41 -18.77 19.84
CA ALA A 57 4.11 -17.53 20.23
C ALA A 57 5.63 -17.77 20.41
N PRO A 58 6.51 -16.85 19.96
CA PRO A 58 6.20 -15.59 19.28
C PRO A 58 6.04 -15.75 17.76
N LEU A 59 5.12 -14.98 17.18
CA LEU A 59 4.97 -14.87 15.72
C LEU A 59 6.20 -14.21 15.10
N LYS A 60 6.72 -14.76 14.00
CA LYS A 60 7.85 -14.19 13.26
C LYS A 60 7.35 -13.36 12.08
N GLN A 61 7.85 -12.12 11.95
CA GLN A 61 7.62 -11.31 10.77
C GLN A 61 8.50 -11.84 9.63
N ILE A 62 7.88 -12.09 8.47
CA ILE A 62 8.58 -12.62 7.28
C ILE A 62 8.78 -11.53 6.23
N GLU A 63 7.82 -10.63 6.10
CA GLU A 63 7.82 -9.64 5.02
C GLU A 63 7.07 -8.38 5.45
N ILE A 64 7.55 -7.23 4.99
CA ILE A 64 6.77 -6.00 4.91
C ILE A 64 6.54 -5.74 3.44
N SER A 65 5.27 -5.73 3.01
CA SER A 65 4.93 -5.43 1.62
C SER A 65 4.01 -4.23 1.54
N THR A 66 4.16 -3.43 0.49
CA THR A 66 3.28 -2.31 0.21
C THR A 66 2.17 -2.84 -0.70
N ILE A 67 0.92 -2.86 -0.21
CA ILE A 67 -0.32 -3.19 -0.93
C ILE A 67 -0.54 -4.68 -1.27
N VAL A 68 -1.49 -5.35 -0.57
CA VAL A 68 -2.13 -6.60 -1.02
C VAL A 68 -3.58 -6.69 -0.50
N PHE A 69 -4.51 -7.15 -1.34
CA PHE A 69 -5.94 -7.33 -1.01
C PHE A 69 -6.33 -8.80 -0.96
N ALA A 70 -7.24 -9.15 -0.06
CA ALA A 70 -7.94 -10.43 -0.07
C ALA A 70 -9.33 -10.28 0.55
N ARG A 71 -10.38 -10.69 -0.18
CA ARG A 71 -11.76 -10.86 0.35
C ARG A 71 -12.05 -12.31 0.78
N THR A 72 -11.00 -13.07 1.02
CA THR A 72 -11.07 -14.47 1.41
C THR A 72 -11.98 -14.72 2.63
N PRO A 73 -12.03 -13.85 3.65
CA PRO A 73 -12.93 -14.04 4.80
C PRO A 73 -14.41 -14.14 4.43
N ASP A 74 -14.89 -13.30 3.51
CA ASP A 74 -16.31 -13.33 3.08
C ASP A 74 -16.65 -14.65 2.40
N VAL A 75 -15.74 -15.16 1.57
CA VAL A 75 -15.90 -16.46 0.89
C VAL A 75 -15.92 -17.60 1.91
N HIS A 76 -14.96 -17.61 2.85
CA HIS A 76 -14.89 -18.63 3.88
C HIS A 76 -16.14 -18.64 4.77
N GLN A 77 -16.62 -17.46 5.18
CA GLN A 77 -17.87 -17.34 5.94
C GLN A 77 -19.06 -17.92 5.17
N ASN A 78 -19.16 -17.62 3.88
CA ASN A 78 -20.25 -18.12 3.04
C ASN A 78 -20.21 -19.64 2.86
N VAL A 79 -19.01 -20.21 2.69
CA VAL A 79 -18.84 -21.67 2.59
C VAL A 79 -19.26 -22.35 3.90
N LEU A 80 -18.80 -21.86 5.05
CA LEU A 80 -19.16 -22.43 6.36
C LEU A 80 -20.66 -22.35 6.63
N LYS A 81 -21.30 -21.21 6.31
CA LYS A 81 -22.77 -21.06 6.43
C LYS A 81 -23.51 -22.10 5.60
N ARG A 82 -23.07 -22.32 4.36
CA ARG A 82 -23.69 -23.32 3.45
C ARG A 82 -23.44 -24.77 3.91
N ALA A 83 -22.35 -25.02 4.63
CA ALA A 83 -22.04 -26.31 5.24
C ALA A 83 -22.76 -26.55 6.58
N GLY A 84 -23.61 -25.63 7.05
CA GLY A 84 -24.30 -25.73 8.35
C GLY A 84 -23.42 -25.37 9.55
N GLN A 85 -22.21 -24.86 9.33
CA GLN A 85 -21.21 -24.51 10.35
C GLN A 85 -21.33 -23.02 10.74
N LEU A 86 -22.46 -22.65 11.31
CA LEU A 86 -22.78 -21.25 11.61
C LEU A 86 -21.87 -20.66 12.70
N GLU A 87 -21.56 -21.41 13.74
CA GLU A 87 -20.73 -20.93 14.86
C GLU A 87 -19.27 -20.73 14.42
N GLU A 88 -18.74 -21.61 13.58
CA GLU A 88 -17.43 -21.46 12.97
C GLU A 88 -17.38 -20.24 12.04
N SER A 89 -18.46 -19.99 11.28
CA SER A 89 -18.53 -18.82 10.40
C SER A 89 -18.40 -17.49 11.17
N LYS A 90 -18.94 -17.42 12.39
CA LYS A 90 -18.86 -16.24 13.26
C LYS A 90 -17.46 -16.03 13.84
N ARG A 91 -16.61 -17.07 13.88
CA ARG A 91 -15.22 -16.97 14.36
C ARG A 91 -14.27 -16.37 13.33
N ILE A 92 -14.67 -16.29 12.07
CA ILE A 92 -13.87 -15.62 11.04
C ILE A 92 -13.95 -14.11 11.26
N LEU A 93 -12.81 -13.51 11.58
CA LEU A 93 -12.69 -12.06 11.76
C LEU A 93 -13.07 -11.31 10.48
N TYR A 94 -13.85 -10.24 10.65
CA TYR A 94 -14.12 -9.30 9.58
C TYR A 94 -12.81 -8.64 9.13
N ASN A 95 -12.57 -8.65 7.81
CA ASN A 95 -11.38 -8.05 7.23
C ASN A 95 -11.78 -7.25 5.99
N ASN A 96 -11.63 -5.92 6.05
CA ASN A 96 -11.87 -5.05 4.91
C ASN A 96 -10.68 -4.10 4.65
N PRO A 97 -9.53 -4.64 4.18
CA PRO A 97 -8.37 -3.84 3.84
C PRO A 97 -8.65 -2.76 2.78
N PRO A 98 -9.47 -3.00 1.72
CA PRO A 98 -9.78 -1.95 0.76
C PRO A 98 -10.43 -0.72 1.38
N ALA A 99 -11.34 -0.87 2.34
CA ALA A 99 -11.95 0.29 3.01
C ALA A 99 -10.94 1.07 3.85
N GLY A 100 -10.00 0.39 4.51
CA GLY A 100 -8.93 1.05 5.26
C GLY A 100 -7.98 1.83 4.35
N LEU A 101 -7.57 1.20 3.24
CA LEU A 101 -6.76 1.85 2.21
C LEU A 101 -7.48 3.06 1.62
N ALA A 102 -8.73 2.87 1.25
CA ALA A 102 -9.58 3.90 0.71
C ALA A 102 -9.55 5.13 1.65
N LYS A 103 -9.86 4.93 2.92
CA LYS A 103 -9.87 6.01 3.93
C LYS A 103 -8.53 6.73 4.04
N GLY A 104 -7.42 5.99 3.95
CA GLY A 104 -6.08 6.56 3.93
C GLY A 104 -5.86 7.50 2.72
N LEU A 105 -6.28 7.06 1.52
CA LEU A 105 -6.20 7.87 0.30
C LEU A 105 -7.08 9.12 0.39
N ALA A 106 -8.33 8.98 0.81
CA ALA A 106 -9.23 10.12 1.00
C ALA A 106 -8.65 11.13 1.98
N LYS A 107 -8.14 10.67 3.13
CA LYS A 107 -7.51 11.56 4.09
C LYS A 107 -6.26 12.26 3.54
N ALA A 108 -5.47 11.57 2.73
CA ALA A 108 -4.31 12.17 2.09
C ALA A 108 -4.71 13.23 1.05
N TRP A 109 -5.77 12.98 0.28
CA TRP A 109 -6.33 13.94 -0.66
C TRP A 109 -6.91 15.17 0.06
N ASP A 110 -7.66 14.98 1.15
CA ASP A 110 -8.17 16.08 1.98
C ASP A 110 -7.03 16.96 2.51
N LEU A 111 -5.95 16.32 2.99
CA LEU A 111 -4.77 17.01 3.50
C LEU A 111 -3.93 17.68 2.40
N TYR A 112 -4.04 17.23 1.15
CA TYR A 112 -3.44 17.90 -0.01
C TYR A 112 -4.13 19.24 -0.30
N GLY A 113 -5.43 19.37 0.00
CA GLY A 113 -6.11 20.66 0.09
C GLY A 113 -6.52 21.29 -1.25
N SER A 114 -6.68 20.49 -2.31
CA SER A 114 -7.12 20.97 -3.63
C SER A 114 -8.28 20.13 -4.15
N GLU A 115 -9.47 20.74 -4.25
CA GLU A 115 -10.69 20.09 -4.73
C GLU A 115 -10.59 19.61 -6.19
N LYS A 116 -9.70 20.23 -6.98
CA LYS A 116 -9.45 19.84 -8.38
C LYS A 116 -8.38 18.76 -8.52
N ALA A 117 -7.70 18.39 -7.44
CA ALA A 117 -6.69 17.35 -7.50
C ALA A 117 -7.32 15.98 -7.75
N VAL A 118 -6.60 15.13 -8.47
CA VAL A 118 -7.02 13.76 -8.76
C VAL A 118 -6.02 12.77 -8.19
N VAL A 119 -6.49 11.58 -7.80
CA VAL A 119 -5.64 10.48 -7.36
C VAL A 119 -5.17 9.71 -8.60
N MET A 120 -3.87 9.71 -8.85
CA MET A 120 -3.26 8.92 -9.93
C MET A 120 -2.87 7.53 -9.41
N ILE A 121 -3.43 6.48 -10.02
CA ILE A 121 -3.06 5.09 -9.75
C ILE A 121 -2.18 4.60 -10.89
N LEU A 122 -0.90 4.32 -10.61
CA LEU A 122 0.03 3.75 -11.57
C LEU A 122 -0.17 2.22 -11.62
N VAL A 123 -0.30 1.69 -12.83
CA VAL A 123 -0.63 0.30 -13.10
C VAL A 123 0.38 -0.32 -14.04
N GLU A 124 0.61 -1.63 -13.91
CA GLU A 124 1.42 -2.39 -14.86
C GLU A 124 0.69 -2.50 -16.21
N GLU A 125 1.43 -2.70 -17.30
CA GLU A 125 0.87 -2.90 -18.64
C GLU A 125 -0.03 -4.15 -18.70
N PHE A 126 0.40 -5.25 -18.05
CA PHE A 126 -0.34 -6.50 -18.01
C PHE A 126 -0.69 -6.89 -16.58
N GLN A 127 -1.92 -6.60 -16.16
CA GLN A 127 -2.35 -6.81 -14.78
C GLN A 127 -3.12 -8.11 -14.58
N ARG A 128 -2.57 -9.02 -13.76
CA ARG A 128 -3.28 -10.23 -13.33
C ARG A 128 -4.30 -9.96 -12.21
N SER A 129 -4.09 -8.91 -11.42
CA SER A 129 -4.89 -8.57 -10.23
C SER A 129 -5.68 -7.27 -10.40
N ILE A 130 -6.27 -7.07 -11.58
CA ILE A 130 -7.00 -5.85 -11.94
C ILE A 130 -8.20 -5.56 -11.01
N PHE A 131 -8.78 -6.58 -10.37
CA PHE A 131 -9.90 -6.35 -9.46
C PHE A 131 -9.49 -5.66 -8.16
N GLY A 132 -8.22 -5.74 -7.75
CA GLY A 132 -7.75 -5.15 -6.50
C GLY A 132 -7.87 -3.62 -6.50
N HIS A 133 -7.12 -2.95 -7.37
CA HIS A 133 -7.14 -1.49 -7.51
C HIS A 133 -8.50 -0.93 -8.00
N ARG A 134 -9.19 -1.60 -8.94
CA ARG A 134 -10.54 -1.18 -9.41
C ARG A 134 -11.58 -1.17 -8.30
N TYR A 135 -11.46 -2.08 -7.32
CA TYR A 135 -12.36 -2.07 -6.17
C TYR A 135 -12.19 -0.82 -5.31
N ILE A 136 -10.97 -0.25 -5.21
CA ILE A 136 -10.72 0.98 -4.45
C ILE A 136 -11.18 2.21 -5.21
N GLU A 137 -10.95 2.26 -6.53
CA GLU A 137 -11.48 3.31 -7.39
C GLU A 137 -12.99 3.46 -7.20
N ASN A 138 -13.72 2.34 -7.21
CA ASN A 138 -15.18 2.33 -7.07
C ASN A 138 -15.70 2.55 -5.65
N ILE A 139 -14.83 2.54 -4.62
CA ILE A 139 -15.25 2.96 -3.26
C ILE A 139 -15.43 4.49 -3.20
N TYR A 140 -14.76 5.24 -4.10
CA TYR A 140 -14.84 6.72 -4.17
C TYR A 140 -15.50 7.26 -5.43
N GLY A 141 -15.77 6.41 -6.43
CA GLY A 141 -16.52 6.78 -7.62
C GLY A 141 -18.02 6.90 -7.32
N THR A 142 -18.44 8.05 -6.80
CA THR A 142 -19.80 8.61 -6.90
C THR A 142 -19.71 10.08 -7.24
#